data_AF-A0A7S4E7M9-F1
#
_entry.id   AF-A0A7S4E7M9-F1
#
_cell.length_a   1.000
_cell.length_b   1.000
_cell.length_c   1.000
_cell.angle_alpha   90.00
_cell.angle_beta   90.00
_cell.angle_gamma   90.00
#
_symmetry.space_group_name_H-M   'P 1'
#
loop_
_entity.id
_entity.type
_entity.pdbx_description
1 polymer ?
#
loop_
_entity_poly.entity_id
_entity_poly.type
_entity_poly.pdbx_seq_one_letter_code
_entity_poly.pdbx_strand_id
1 'polypeptide(L)'
;VKMILTTCAACAKPIEHDASSRCVACETRYCSDRCLRYHAHRGGHDDECAEIASGGGAEQHHANQKYDEAVADAVEICAYDTEGQTCFICMDGDAEEGLVRGCACRGAAGFVHVSCLARQAQVLVA
;
A
#
# COMPACT_ATOMS: atom_id res chain seq x y z
N VAL A 1 -14.06 3.06 -8.83
CA VAL A 1 -12.81 2.42 -8.33
C VAL A 1 -13.07 0.92 -8.25
N LYS A 2 -12.32 0.10 -8.99
CA LYS A 2 -12.44 -1.36 -8.89
C LYS A 2 -11.78 -1.78 -7.58
N MET A 3 -12.57 -2.14 -6.57
CA MET A 3 -12.03 -2.55 -5.26
C MET A 3 -11.24 -3.86 -5.42
N ILE A 4 -10.10 -3.97 -4.74
CA ILE A 4 -9.10 -5.00 -5.00
C ILE A 4 -9.53 -6.40 -4.56
N LEU A 5 -10.35 -6.50 -3.52
CA LEU A 5 -10.90 -7.76 -3.04
C LEU A 5 -12.05 -8.29 -3.92
N THR A 6 -11.98 -8.03 -5.22
CA THR A 6 -12.91 -8.55 -6.24
C THR A 6 -12.35 -9.75 -6.98
N THR A 7 -11.24 -10.34 -6.51
CA THR A 7 -10.73 -11.62 -7.02
C THR A 7 -10.45 -12.59 -5.88
N CYS A 8 -10.70 -13.87 -6.11
CA CYS A 8 -10.43 -14.93 -5.14
C CYS A 8 -8.92 -15.17 -5.04
N ALA A 9 -8.36 -15.10 -3.83
CA ALA A 9 -6.93 -15.32 -3.61
C ALA A 9 -6.43 -16.71 -4.07
N ALA A 10 -7.29 -17.73 -4.03
CA ALA A 10 -6.90 -19.10 -4.38
C ALA A 10 -6.91 -19.41 -5.89
N CYS A 11 -7.77 -18.74 -6.68
CA CYS A 11 -8.01 -19.12 -8.08
C CYS A 11 -8.19 -17.95 -9.04
N ALA A 12 -7.99 -16.71 -8.57
CA ALA A 12 -8.12 -15.46 -9.30
C ALA A 12 -9.51 -15.20 -9.93
N LYS A 13 -10.51 -16.04 -9.66
CA LYS A 13 -11.88 -15.83 -10.16
C LYS A 13 -12.44 -14.52 -9.60
N PRO A 14 -13.15 -13.70 -10.40
CA PRO A 14 -13.86 -12.54 -9.90
C PRO A 14 -14.86 -12.93 -8.80
N ILE A 15 -14.95 -12.10 -7.77
CA ILE A 15 -15.86 -12.23 -6.64
C ILE A 15 -16.56 -10.91 -6.36
N GLU A 16 -17.79 -10.98 -5.85
CA GLU A 16 -18.51 -9.84 -5.32
C GLU A 16 -17.75 -9.26 -4.11
N HIS A 17 -17.90 -7.96 -3.88
CA HIS A 17 -17.24 -7.31 -2.77
C HIS A 17 -17.71 -7.86 -1.40
N ASP A 18 -18.95 -8.31 -1.29
CA ASP A 18 -19.51 -8.89 -0.06
C ASP A 18 -19.49 -10.43 -0.05
N ALA A 19 -18.59 -11.06 -0.84
CA ALA A 19 -18.44 -12.50 -0.87
C ALA A 19 -18.31 -13.10 0.54
N SER A 20 -19.19 -14.04 0.86
CA SER A 20 -19.36 -14.58 2.21
C SER A 20 -18.17 -15.42 2.70
N SER A 21 -17.44 -16.06 1.79
CA SER A 21 -16.27 -16.87 2.13
C SER A 21 -15.02 -15.99 2.28
N ARG A 22 -14.59 -15.76 3.52
CA ARG A 22 -13.35 -15.04 3.87
C ARG A 22 -12.61 -15.67 5.04
N CYS A 23 -11.31 -15.41 5.14
CA CYS A 23 -10.55 -15.72 6.34
C CYS A 23 -10.98 -14.77 7.47
N VAL A 24 -11.24 -15.31 8.66
CA VAL A 24 -11.70 -14.51 9.81
C VAL A 24 -10.59 -13.67 10.45
N ALA A 25 -9.33 -14.06 10.27
CA ALA A 25 -8.19 -13.37 10.87
C ALA A 25 -7.71 -12.20 10.01
N CYS A 26 -7.45 -12.45 8.73
CA CYS A 26 -6.86 -11.46 7.83
C CYS A 26 -7.85 -10.91 6.79
N GLU A 27 -9.12 -11.32 6.83
CA GLU A 27 -10.19 -10.89 5.92
C GLU A 27 -9.98 -11.18 4.41
N THR A 28 -8.96 -11.98 4.06
CA THR A 28 -8.74 -12.43 2.67
C THR A 28 -9.99 -13.12 2.13
N ARG A 29 -10.42 -12.75 0.91
CA ARG A 29 -11.69 -13.21 0.33
C ARG A 29 -11.54 -14.32 -0.70
N TYR A 30 -12.56 -15.17 -0.78
CA TYR A 30 -12.58 -16.36 -1.61
C TYR A 30 -13.94 -16.52 -2.31
N CYS A 31 -13.95 -17.16 -3.48
CA CYS A 31 -15.21 -17.42 -4.18
C CYS A 31 -16.01 -18.59 -3.56
N SER A 32 -15.43 -19.34 -2.62
CA SER A 32 -16.06 -20.45 -1.92
C SER A 32 -15.24 -20.93 -0.72
N ASP A 33 -15.87 -21.64 0.22
CA ASP A 33 -15.20 -22.28 1.36
C ASP A 33 -14.17 -23.34 0.91
N ARG A 34 -14.38 -23.94 -0.27
CA ARG A 34 -13.41 -24.86 -0.86
C ARG A 34 -12.11 -24.14 -1.20
N CYS A 35 -12.19 -22.95 -1.79
CA CYS A 35 -11.03 -22.12 -2.09
C CYS A 35 -10.34 -21.63 -0.82
N LEU A 36 -11.11 -21.25 0.20
CA LEU A 36 -10.57 -20.89 1.51
C LEU A 36 -9.74 -22.05 2.12
N ARG A 37 -10.32 -23.24 2.24
CA ARG A 37 -9.64 -24.41 2.83
C ARG A 37 -8.43 -24.87 2.01
N TYR A 38 -8.53 -24.79 0.68
CA TYR A 38 -7.40 -25.10 -0.19
C TYR A 38 -6.25 -24.12 0.03
N HIS A 39 -6.55 -22.81 0.09
CA HIS A 39 -5.54 -21.77 0.26
C HIS A 39 -4.88 -21.85 1.64
N ALA A 40 -5.68 -22.08 2.69
CA ALA A 40 -5.22 -22.31 4.06
C ALA A 40 -4.15 -23.42 4.13
N HIS A 41 -4.46 -24.63 3.65
CA HIS A 41 -3.59 -25.79 3.90
C HIS A 41 -2.58 -26.11 2.79
N ARG A 42 -2.81 -25.62 1.56
CA ARG A 42 -1.99 -25.98 0.38
C ARG A 42 -1.54 -24.78 -0.45
N GLY A 43 -2.12 -23.60 -0.20
CA GLY A 43 -1.84 -22.39 -0.97
C GLY A 43 -0.85 -21.43 -0.30
N GLY A 44 -0.28 -21.78 0.86
CA GLY A 44 0.70 -20.93 1.56
C GLY A 44 0.08 -19.82 2.42
N HIS A 45 -1.24 -19.82 2.60
CA HIS A 45 -1.91 -18.75 3.35
C HIS A 45 -1.44 -18.64 4.81
N ASP A 46 -1.15 -19.77 5.47
CA ASP A 46 -0.85 -19.80 6.90
C ASP A 46 0.39 -18.95 7.26
N ASP A 47 1.38 -18.87 6.36
CA ASP A 47 2.61 -18.12 6.59
C ASP A 47 2.38 -16.60 6.52
N GLU A 48 1.57 -16.13 5.56
CA GLU A 48 1.30 -14.71 5.34
C GLU A 48 0.10 -14.19 6.15
N CYS A 49 -0.79 -15.08 6.59
CA CYS A 49 -2.04 -14.69 7.26
C CYS A 49 -1.79 -13.89 8.55
N ALA A 50 -0.77 -14.26 9.33
CA ALA A 50 -0.45 -13.58 10.58
C ALA A 50 0.00 -12.13 10.33
N GLU A 51 0.87 -11.93 9.34
CA GLU A 51 1.36 -10.61 8.96
C GLU A 51 0.21 -9.73 8.46
N ILE A 52 -0.57 -10.23 7.50
CA ILE A 52 -1.71 -9.51 6.93
C ILE A 52 -2.73 -9.16 8.02
N ALA A 53 -3.03 -10.08 8.93
CA ALA A 53 -3.94 -9.83 10.04
C ALA A 53 -3.41 -8.72 10.96
N SER A 54 -2.12 -8.76 11.32
CA SER A 54 -1.50 -7.73 12.16
C SER A 54 -1.43 -6.35 11.49
N GLY A 55 -1.33 -6.32 10.16
CA GLY A 55 -1.28 -5.10 9.36
C GLY A 55 -2.62 -4.44 9.06
N GLY A 56 -3.73 -4.94 9.64
CA GLY A 56 -5.07 -4.37 9.42
C GLY A 56 -5.90 -5.08 8.36
N GLY A 57 -5.51 -6.30 7.96
CA GLY A 57 -6.26 -7.15 7.04
C GLY A 57 -5.83 -7.03 5.58
N ALA A 58 -6.41 -7.88 4.73
CA ALA A 58 -6.03 -8.04 3.33
C ALA A 58 -6.21 -6.77 2.50
N GLU A 59 -7.22 -5.96 2.82
CA GLU A 59 -7.46 -4.69 2.13
C GLU A 59 -6.33 -3.69 2.44
N GLN A 60 -5.97 -3.54 3.71
CA GLN A 60 -4.90 -2.64 4.14
C GLN A 60 -3.54 -3.10 3.63
N HIS A 61 -3.25 -4.40 3.70
CA HIS A 61 -2.00 -4.96 3.17
C HIS A 61 -1.84 -4.66 1.68
N HIS A 62 -2.90 -4.83 0.88
CA HIS A 62 -2.84 -4.47 -0.53
C HIS A 62 -2.69 -2.95 -0.74
N ALA A 63 -3.40 -2.13 0.03
CA ALA A 63 -3.28 -0.68 -0.06
C ALA A 63 -1.83 -0.23 0.22
N ASN A 64 -1.17 -0.85 1.20
CA ASN A 64 0.24 -0.61 1.51
C ASN A 64 1.15 -1.03 0.36
N GLN A 65 0.96 -2.23 -0.21
CA GLN A 65 1.74 -2.67 -1.36
C GLN A 65 1.59 -1.71 -2.56
N LYS A 66 0.37 -1.24 -2.84
CA LYS A 66 0.13 -0.26 -3.90
C LYS A 66 0.72 1.11 -3.60
N TYR A 67 0.74 1.49 -2.33
CA TYR A 67 1.45 2.69 -1.90
C TYR A 67 2.94 2.56 -2.19
N ASP A 68 3.58 1.48 -1.78
CA ASP A 68 5.02 1.24 -1.97
C ASP A 68 5.39 1.23 -3.47
N GLU A 69 4.59 0.53 -4.30
CA GLU A 69 4.76 0.55 -5.76
C GLU A 69 4.66 1.96 -6.35
N ALA A 70 3.62 2.73 -5.96
CA ALA A 70 3.42 4.08 -6.49
C ALA A 70 4.49 5.08 -6.02
N VAL A 71 4.99 4.91 -4.78
CA VAL A 71 6.10 5.71 -4.26
C VAL A 71 7.38 5.40 -5.03
N ALA A 72 7.71 4.11 -5.21
CA ALA A 72 8.89 3.70 -5.95
C ALA A 72 8.89 4.26 -7.38
N ASP A 73 7.77 4.13 -8.10
CA ASP A 73 7.61 4.68 -9.46
C ASP A 73 7.78 6.22 -9.46
N ALA A 74 7.19 6.93 -8.50
CA ALA A 74 7.28 8.38 -8.42
C ALA A 74 8.71 8.87 -8.11
N VAL A 75 9.41 8.16 -7.21
CA VAL A 75 10.81 8.44 -6.84
C VAL A 75 11.72 8.19 -8.03
N GLU A 76 11.51 7.10 -8.78
CA GLU A 76 12.28 6.82 -10.00
C GLU A 76 12.14 7.96 -11.02
N ILE A 77 10.90 8.42 -11.27
CA ILE A 77 10.63 9.54 -12.18
C ILE A 77 11.30 10.84 -11.69
N CYS A 78 11.36 11.06 -10.38
CA CYS A 78 11.89 12.28 -9.78
C CYS A 78 13.41 12.23 -9.52
N ALA A 79 14.07 11.09 -9.73
CA ALA A 79 15.42 10.84 -9.23
C ALA A 79 16.45 11.93 -9.60
N TYR A 80 16.42 12.41 -10.84
CA TYR A 80 17.29 13.48 -11.32
C TYR A 80 17.04 14.81 -10.62
N ASP A 81 15.77 15.17 -10.43
CA ASP A 81 15.36 16.43 -9.81
C ASP A 81 15.65 16.45 -8.31
N THR A 82 15.69 15.28 -7.67
CA THR A 82 15.83 15.12 -6.22
C THR A 82 17.27 14.96 -5.76
N GLU A 83 18.25 14.90 -6.68
CA GLU A 83 19.66 14.75 -6.32
C GLU A 83 20.16 15.90 -5.42
N GLY A 84 20.74 15.53 -4.28
CA GLY A 84 21.24 16.48 -3.27
C GLY A 84 20.16 17.34 -2.62
N GLN A 85 18.87 17.02 -2.80
CA GLN A 85 17.77 17.68 -2.14
C GLN A 85 17.45 17.02 -0.80
N THR A 86 16.70 17.72 0.03
CA THR A 86 16.17 17.17 1.30
C THR A 86 14.66 17.36 1.35
N CYS A 87 13.99 16.51 2.12
CA CYS A 87 12.56 16.68 2.36
C CYS A 87 12.31 18.01 3.07
N PHE A 88 11.45 18.85 2.50
CA PHE A 88 11.10 20.15 3.07
C PHE A 88 10.38 20.06 4.43
N ILE A 89 9.76 18.91 4.72
CA ILE A 89 8.94 18.71 5.93
C ILE A 89 9.80 18.23 7.11
N CYS A 90 10.61 17.19 6.92
CA CYS A 90 11.45 16.62 7.99
C CYS A 90 12.92 17.04 7.93
N MET A 91 13.33 17.75 6.87
CA MET A 91 14.71 18.18 6.60
C MET A 91 15.72 17.03 6.41
N ASP A 92 15.23 15.81 6.17
CA ASP A 92 16.03 14.62 5.88
C ASP A 92 15.93 14.25 4.39
N GLY A 93 17.05 13.88 3.78
CA GLY A 93 17.13 13.44 2.38
C GLY A 93 17.60 12.00 2.22
N ASP A 94 18.03 11.35 3.31
CA ASP A 94 18.66 10.02 3.28
C ASP A 94 17.68 8.89 3.63
N ALA A 95 16.38 9.18 3.73
CA ALA A 95 15.38 8.17 4.05
C ALA A 95 15.21 7.17 2.89
N GLU A 96 15.01 5.89 3.24
CA GLU A 96 14.86 4.79 2.25
C GLU A 96 13.67 4.99 1.30
N GLU A 97 12.66 5.77 1.70
CA GLU A 97 11.49 6.08 0.87
C GLU A 97 11.85 6.89 -0.38
N GLY A 98 12.91 7.71 -0.33
CA GLY A 98 13.29 8.62 -1.41
C GLY A 98 12.38 9.84 -1.54
N LEU A 99 12.80 10.81 -2.35
CA LEU A 99 12.11 12.09 -2.50
C LEU A 99 11.30 12.14 -3.80
N VAL A 100 10.22 12.93 -3.75
CA VAL A 100 9.45 13.33 -4.93
C VAL A 100 9.28 14.85 -4.97
N ARG A 101 8.94 15.38 -6.15
CA ARG A 101 8.51 16.78 -6.28
C ARG A 101 7.02 16.90 -5.92
N GLY A 102 6.72 17.14 -4.65
CA GLY A 102 5.36 17.24 -4.12
C GLY A 102 4.63 18.57 -4.40
N CYS A 103 5.36 19.62 -4.79
CA CYS A 103 4.80 20.92 -5.19
C CYS A 103 5.61 21.52 -6.34
N ALA A 104 4.97 22.29 -7.22
CA ALA A 104 5.63 23.16 -8.21
C ALA A 104 6.29 24.41 -7.58
N CYS A 105 6.49 24.39 -6.26
CA CYS A 105 7.15 25.40 -5.47
C CYS A 105 8.62 25.54 -5.95
N ARG A 106 9.13 26.77 -6.00
CA ARG A 106 10.48 27.04 -6.54
C ARG A 106 11.58 26.60 -5.57
N GLY A 107 12.74 26.28 -6.13
CA GLY A 107 13.92 25.88 -5.36
C GLY A 107 13.71 24.56 -4.61
N ALA A 108 14.29 24.46 -3.41
CA ALA A 108 14.24 23.24 -2.59
C ALA A 108 12.88 23.03 -1.87
N ALA A 109 11.98 24.01 -1.90
CA ALA A 109 10.71 23.97 -1.15
C ALA A 109 9.67 22.99 -1.74
N GLY A 110 9.97 22.32 -2.85
CA GLY A 110 9.06 21.40 -3.53
C GLY A 110 9.35 19.91 -3.29
N PHE A 111 10.45 19.55 -2.62
CA PHE A 111 10.88 18.17 -2.46
C PHE A 111 10.43 17.60 -1.12
N VAL A 112 9.80 16.42 -1.15
CA VAL A 112 9.23 15.79 0.05
C VAL A 112 9.28 14.28 -0.06
N HIS A 113 9.33 13.61 1.09
CA HIS A 113 8.87 12.23 1.23
C HIS A 113 7.35 12.16 1.06
N VAL A 114 6.82 11.15 0.37
CA VAL A 114 5.37 10.98 0.17
C VAL A 114 4.67 10.80 1.52
N SER A 115 5.25 10.00 2.42
CA SER A 115 4.73 9.78 3.78
C SER A 115 4.65 11.09 4.59
N CYS A 116 5.66 11.94 4.49
CA CYS A 116 5.69 13.23 5.19
C CYS A 116 4.60 14.17 4.68
N LEU A 117 4.39 14.20 3.36
CA LEU A 117 3.34 15.00 2.74
C LEU A 117 1.94 14.51 3.18
N ALA A 118 1.70 13.20 3.16
CA ALA A 118 0.45 12.61 3.61
C ALA A 118 0.17 12.94 5.09
N ARG A 119 1.18 12.83 5.96
CA ARG A 119 1.06 13.20 7.37
C ARG A 119 0.81 14.69 7.57
N GLN A 120 1.46 15.55 6.78
CA GLN A 120 1.21 16.99 6.83
C GLN A 120 -0.23 17.33 6.41
N ALA A 121 -0.77 16.65 5.40
CA ALA A 121 -2.16 16.84 4.95
C ALA A 121 -3.20 16.37 5.98
N GLN A 122 -2.83 15.48 6.90
CA GLN A 122 -3.70 15.04 8.00
C GLN A 122 -3.82 16.07 9.13
N VAL A 123 -2.94 17.08 9.18
CA VAL A 123 -3.05 18.16 10.16
C VAL A 123 -4.29 18.97 9.81
N LEU A 124 -5.35 18.78 10.62
CA LEU A 124 -6.59 19.54 10.57
C LEU A 124 -6.29 21.02 10.34
N VAL A 125 -6.94 21.60 9.32
CA VAL A 125 -7.20 23.03 9.29
C VAL A 125 -7.94 23.32 10.60
N ALA A 126 -7.24 23.94 11.55
CA ALA A 126 -7.82 24.41 12.80
C ALA A 126 -8.86 25.51 12.53
#